data_AF-A0A1E4LC47-F1
#
_entry.id   AF-A0A1E4LC47-F1
#
_cell.length_a   1.000
_cell.length_b   1.000
_cell.length_c   1.000
_cell.angle_alpha   90.00
_cell.angle_beta   90.00
_cell.angle_gamma   90.00
#
_symmetry.space_group_name_H-M   'P 1'
#
loop_
_entity.id
_entity.type
_entity.pdbx_description
1 polymer ?
#
loop_
_entity_poly.entity_id
_entity_poly.type
_entity_poly.pdbx_seq_one_letter_code
_entity_poly.pdbx_strand_id
1 'polypeptide(L)' 'MPKKLSDKIPGRGPGRKPLSEEAETVMMPIRMTVPQRDKLKRLGGAQWVRDRIDKAKEREPK' A
#
# COMPACT_ATOMS: atom_id res chain seq x y z
N MET A 1 -36.09 18.46 17.67
CA MET A 1 -35.05 18.86 16.70
C MET A 1 -33.94 17.81 16.70
N PRO A 2 -33.71 17.04 15.63
CA PRO A 2 -32.61 16.08 15.63
C PRO A 2 -31.28 16.82 15.43
N LYS A 3 -30.35 16.65 16.37
CA LYS A 3 -28.99 17.20 16.28
C LYS A 3 -28.24 16.50 15.14
N LYS A 4 -27.63 17.30 14.26
CA LYS A 4 -26.74 16.83 13.19
C LYS A 4 -25.53 16.15 13.82
N LEU A 5 -25.29 14.88 13.47
CA LEU A 5 -24.06 14.17 13.78
C LEU A 5 -22.96 14.67 12.83
N SER A 6 -22.40 15.84 13.14
CA SER A 6 -21.25 16.39 12.43
C SER A 6 -20.12 16.64 13.39
N ASP A 7 -19.66 15.57 14.06
CA ASP A 7 -18.47 15.61 14.89
C ASP A 7 -17.35 14.82 14.21
N LYS A 8 -16.56 15.59 13.46
CA LYS A 8 -15.20 15.26 13.04
C LYS A 8 -14.42 14.87 14.32
N ILE A 9 -14.19 13.57 14.53
CA ILE A 9 -13.47 13.05 15.71
C ILE A 9 -12.07 13.69 15.75
N PRO A 10 -11.75 14.54 16.75
CA PRO A 10 -10.42 15.11 16.90
C PRO A 10 -9.45 13.99 17.31
N GLY A 11 -8.40 13.77 16.51
CA GLY A 11 -7.36 12.76 16.82
C GLY A 11 -7.15 11.68 15.77
N ARG A 12 -8.02 11.59 14.76
CA ARG A 12 -7.70 10.83 13.54
C ARG A 12 -6.86 11.74 12.64
N GLY A 13 -5.56 11.79 12.89
CA GLY A 13 -4.62 12.32 11.90
C GLY A 13 -4.89 11.69 10.54
N PRO A 14 -4.49 12.34 9.43
CA PRO A 14 -4.57 11.71 8.12
C PRO A 14 -3.98 10.30 8.24
N GLY A 15 -4.56 9.33 7.53
CA GLY A 15 -4.07 7.95 7.56
C GLY A 15 -2.58 7.85 7.21
N ARG A 16 -2.10 6.64 6.91
CA ARG A 16 -0.71 6.51 6.42
C ARG A 16 -0.49 7.49 5.27
N LYS A 17 0.58 8.30 5.35
CA LYS A 17 0.91 9.26 4.31
C LYS A 17 0.97 8.53 2.95
N PRO A 18 0.52 9.16 1.86
CA PRO A 18 0.64 8.61 0.51
C PRO A 18 2.09 8.19 0.22
N LEU A 19 2.29 7.15 -0.60
CA LEU A 19 3.64 6.71 -0.98
C LEU A 19 4.31 7.65 -2.00
N SER A 20 3.52 8.43 -2.74
CA SER A 20 3.92 9.50 -3.66
C SER A 20 2.84 10.59 -3.64
N GLU A 21 3.23 11.83 -3.87
CA GLU A 21 2.30 12.96 -4.00
C GLU A 21 1.72 13.06 -5.42
N GLU A 22 2.42 12.48 -6.40
CA GLU A 22 2.14 12.54 -7.83
C GLU A 22 1.40 11.30 -8.34
N ALA A 23 1.63 10.14 -7.71
CA ALA A 23 1.09 8.86 -8.14
C ALA A 23 0.10 8.28 -7.12
N GLU A 24 -1.04 7.79 -7.62
CA GLU A 24 -2.04 7.13 -6.80
C GLU A 24 -1.47 5.85 -6.16
N THR A 25 -1.62 5.76 -4.84
CA THR A 25 -1.26 4.54 -4.10
C THR A 25 -2.44 3.58 -4.08
N VAL A 26 -2.34 2.49 -4.83
CA VAL A 26 -3.36 1.43 -4.85
C VAL A 26 -2.93 0.22 -4.01
N MET A 27 -3.90 -0.42 -3.35
CA MET A 27 -3.69 -1.70 -2.66
C MET A 27 -3.94 -2.85 -3.63
N MET A 28 -2.93 -3.69 -3.84
CA MET A 28 -3.04 -4.89 -4.67
C MET A 28 -2.88 -6.16 -3.81
N PRO A 29 -3.92 -7.02 -3.72
CA PRO A 29 -3.84 -8.23 -2.92
C PRO A 29 -3.02 -9.32 -3.62
N ILE A 30 -1.95 -9.79 -2.95
CA ILE A 30 -1.12 -10.91 -3.44
C ILE A 30 -1.39 -12.14 -2.59
N ARG A 31 -1.82 -13.24 -3.22
CA ARG A 31 -1.90 -14.55 -2.56
C ARG A 31 -0.52 -15.19 -2.50
N MET A 32 -0.12 -15.66 -1.32
CA MET A 32 1.17 -16.32 -1.10
C MET A 32 1.08 -17.28 0.09
N THR A 33 1.98 -18.25 0.16
CA THR A 33 2.09 -19.16 1.29
C THR A 33 2.64 -18.45 2.54
N VAL A 34 2.44 -19.04 3.72
CA VAL A 34 3.01 -18.52 4.98
C VAL A 34 4.54 -18.35 4.89
N PRO A 35 5.32 -19.34 4.43
CA PRO A 35 6.76 -19.18 4.28
C PRO A 35 7.18 -18.07 3.31
N GLN A 36 6.44 -17.90 2.20
CA GLN A 36 6.70 -16.82 1.23
C GLN A 36 6.46 -15.44 1.85
N ARG A 37 5.36 -15.27 2.58
CA ARG A 37 5.06 -14.02 3.31
C ARG A 37 6.13 -13.70 4.34
N ASP A 38 6.58 -14.70 5.10
CA ASP A 38 7.57 -14.47 6.15
C ASP A 38 8.95 -14.16 5.55
N LYS A 39 9.28 -14.78 4.40
CA LYS A 39 10.44 -14.38 3.59
C LYS A 39 10.29 -12.94 3.10
N LEU A 40 9.13 -12.55 2.59
CA LEU A 40 8.88 -11.18 2.12
C LEU A 40 9.06 -10.15 3.25
N LYS A 41 8.59 -10.46 4.46
CA LYS A 41 8.82 -9.62 5.64
C LYS A 41 10.32 -9.42 5.91
N ARG A 42 11.11 -10.51 5.89
CA ARG A 42 12.58 -10.44 6.08
C ARG A 42 13.29 -9.66 4.98
N LEU A 43 12.73 -9.64 3.76
CA LEU A 43 13.28 -8.90 2.62
C LEU A 43 12.94 -7.39 2.64
N GLY A 44 12.11 -6.92 3.57
CA GLY A 44 11.68 -5.50 3.64
C GLY A 44 10.24 -5.24 3.21
N GLY A 45 9.43 -6.29 3.05
CA GLY A 45 7.99 -6.17 2.81
C GLY A 45 7.65 -5.49 1.49
N ALA A 46 6.72 -4.53 1.54
CA ALA A 46 6.22 -3.84 0.35
C ALA A 46 7.29 -2.98 -0.36
N GLN A 47 8.32 -2.50 0.35
CA GLN A 47 9.42 -1.78 -0.29
C GLN A 47 10.19 -2.69 -1.24
N TRP A 48 10.52 -3.90 -0.81
CA TRP A 48 11.21 -4.87 -1.66
C TRP A 48 10.43 -5.20 -2.94
N VAL A 49 9.10 -5.32 -2.85
CA VAL A 49 8.25 -5.54 -4.04
C VAL A 49 8.37 -4.38 -5.02
N ARG A 50 8.26 -3.13 -4.53
CA ARG A 50 8.36 -1.93 -5.37
C ARG A 50 9.73 -1.82 -6.03
N ASP A 51 10.81 -2.00 -5.29
CA ASP A 51 12.17 -1.99 -5.84
C ASP A 51 12.37 -3.05 -6.94
N ARG A 52 11.66 -4.19 -6.85
CA ARG A 52 11.70 -5.24 -7.88
C ARG A 52 10.88 -4.88 -9.10
N ILE A 53 9.78 -4.15 -8.94
CA ILE A 53 8.98 -3.61 -10.05
C ILE A 53 9.78 -2.55 -10.80
N ASP A 54 10.34 -1.56 -10.09
CA ASP A 54 11.09 -0.45 -10.71
C ASP A 54 12.33 -0.93 -11.49
N LYS A 55 12.92 -2.06 -11.08
CA LYS A 55 14.07 -2.68 -11.75
C LYS A 55 13.68 -3.64 -12.88
N ALA A 56 12.41 -4.05 -12.96
CA ALA A 56 11.98 -5.00 -13.97
C ALA A 56 11.90 -4.31 -15.34
N LYS A 57 12.48 -4.93 -16.37
CA LYS A 57 12.23 -4.50 -17.75
C LYS A 57 10.87 -5.02 -18.19
N GLU A 58 10.02 -4.13 -18.67
CA GLU A 58 8.77 -4.52 -19.32
C GLU A 58 9.11 -5.29 -20.61
N ARG A 59 8.45 -6.43 -20.80
CA ARG A 59 8.48 -7.12 -22.09
C ARG A 59 7.30 -6.61 -22.89
N GLU A 60 7.50 -6.37 -24.18
CA GLU A 60 6.39 -6.01 -25.05
C GLU A 60 5.30 -7.08 -25.00
N PRO A 61 4.02 -6.68 -24.89
CA PRO A 61 2.92 -7.63 -24.94
C PRO A 61 2.95 -8.37 -26.28
N LYS A 62 2.78 -9.69 -26.24
CA LYS A 62 2.60 -10.53 -27.43
C LYS A 62 1.17 -10.48 -27.93
#